data_AF-A0A972D887-F1
#
_entry.id   AF-A0A972D887-F1
#
_cell.length_a   1.000
_cell.length_b   1.000
_cell.length_c   1.000
_cell.angle_alpha   90.00
_cell.angle_beta   90.00
_cell.angle_gamma   90.00
#
_symmetry.space_group_name_H-M   'P 1'
#
loop_
_entity.id
_entity.type
_entity.pdbx_description
1 polymer ?
#
loop_
_entity_poly.entity_id
_entity_poly.type
_entity_poly.pdbx_seq_one_letter_code
_entity_poly.pdbx_strand_id
1 'polypeptide(L)'
;MMPFDTVFPDLAKNEVRVIHALDHHQLPKGAYLFREFYCHEPRCDCRRVLLQVYWAEGRRVAATINYAFEPPRAPFDDEPQMFLDPINPQSDVSDVLFDMFEKMIATDRAYHDRLVRHYEMWKRVVDDPAHPDHAKVRSEEHDDPSLRPAFPKEEPFRRAQPKVGPNEPCPCGSGKKHKRCCRP
;
A
#
# COMPACT_ATOMS: atom_id res chain seq x y z
N MET A 1 2.13 -7.92 3.99
CA MET A 1 3.05 -6.82 4.38
C MET A 1 2.45 -6.06 5.56
N MET A 2 3.26 -5.35 6.35
CA MET A 2 2.78 -4.50 7.46
C MET A 2 3.34 -3.08 7.35
N PRO A 3 2.64 -2.07 7.91
CA PRO A 3 3.09 -0.69 7.86
C PRO A 3 4.38 -0.46 8.65
N PHE A 4 5.31 0.33 8.09
CA PHE A 4 6.55 0.70 8.76
C PHE A 4 6.32 1.50 10.06
N ASP A 5 5.28 2.34 10.08
CA ASP A 5 4.89 3.18 11.21
C ASP A 5 4.35 2.38 12.41
N THR A 6 4.05 1.09 12.26
CA THR A 6 3.71 0.19 13.38
C THR A 6 4.88 0.02 14.35
N VAL A 7 6.12 0.04 13.83
CA VAL A 7 7.34 -0.15 14.63
C VAL A 7 8.07 1.18 14.83
N PHE A 8 8.11 2.04 13.81
CA PHE A 8 8.87 3.29 13.82
C PHE A 8 7.98 4.52 13.58
N PRO A 9 7.00 4.83 14.45
CA PRO A 9 5.99 5.86 14.20
C PRO A 9 6.59 7.28 14.04
N ASP A 10 7.52 7.66 14.92
CA ASP A 10 8.13 9.00 14.86
C ASP A 10 9.03 9.16 13.64
N LEU A 11 9.81 8.12 13.30
CA LEU A 11 10.67 8.15 12.13
C LEU A 11 9.83 8.21 10.85
N ALA A 12 8.79 7.37 10.75
CA ALA A 12 7.86 7.39 9.63
C ALA A 12 7.22 8.77 9.45
N LYS A 13 6.78 9.41 10.54
CA LYS A 13 6.21 10.76 10.49
C LYS A 13 7.21 11.81 10.01
N ASN A 14 8.48 11.71 10.42
CA ASN A 14 9.51 12.69 10.07
C ASN A 14 10.08 12.49 8.66
N GLU A 15 10.01 11.26 8.13
CA GLU A 15 10.69 10.87 6.90
C GLU A 15 9.75 10.48 5.74
N VAL A 16 8.43 10.48 5.99
CA VAL A 16 7.40 10.24 4.97
C VAL A 16 7.61 11.18 3.78
N ARG A 17 7.59 10.62 2.57
CA ARG A 17 7.59 11.43 1.36
C ARG A 17 6.19 12.01 1.15
N VAL A 18 6.13 13.32 0.97
CA VAL A 18 4.90 14.04 0.61
C VAL A 18 5.12 14.80 -0.70
N ILE A 19 4.16 14.69 -1.61
CA ILE A 19 4.07 15.54 -2.80
C ILE A 19 2.88 16.49 -2.62
N HIS A 20 3.10 17.77 -2.90
CA HIS A 20 2.04 18.78 -2.91
C HIS A 20 1.65 19.09 -4.34
N ALA A 21 0.47 18.63 -4.76
CA ALA A 21 -0.11 18.96 -6.05
C ALA A 21 -0.91 20.27 -5.94
N LEU A 22 -0.25 21.42 -6.06
CA LEU A 22 -0.94 22.73 -5.98
C LEU A 22 -1.56 23.14 -7.32
N ASP A 23 -0.80 22.93 -8.41
CA ASP A 23 -1.17 23.33 -9.78
C ASP A 23 -0.94 22.19 -10.80
N HIS A 24 -1.04 20.94 -10.35
CA HIS A 24 -0.87 19.79 -11.24
C HIS A 24 -2.16 19.51 -12.02
N HIS A 25 -2.13 19.68 -13.34
CA HIS A 25 -3.30 19.49 -14.22
C HIS A 25 -3.97 18.10 -14.16
N GLN A 26 -3.24 17.04 -13.78
CA GLN A 26 -3.77 15.67 -13.72
C GLN A 26 -3.99 15.15 -12.29
N LEU A 27 -3.64 15.92 -11.25
CA LEU A 27 -3.86 15.50 -9.85
C LEU A 27 -4.82 16.47 -9.17
N PRO A 28 -5.83 15.97 -8.44
CA PRO A 28 -6.55 16.78 -7.47
C PRO A 28 -5.61 17.58 -6.57
N LYS A 29 -6.06 18.77 -6.17
CA LYS A 29 -5.26 19.60 -5.28
C LYS A 29 -5.10 18.92 -3.93
N GLY A 30 -3.88 18.91 -3.42
CA GLY A 30 -3.64 18.36 -2.10
C GLY A 30 -2.27 17.77 -1.84
N ALA A 31 -2.16 17.13 -0.68
CA ALA A 31 -0.98 16.39 -0.24
C ALA A 31 -1.15 14.89 -0.51
N TYR A 32 -0.15 14.30 -1.16
CA TYR A 32 -0.04 12.88 -1.45
C TYR A 32 1.11 12.29 -0.63
N LEU A 33 0.78 11.46 0.36
CA LEU A 33 1.72 10.89 1.30
C LEU A 33 2.05 9.44 0.93
N PHE A 34 3.33 9.11 0.82
CA PHE A 34 3.80 7.78 0.43
C PHE A 34 4.07 6.97 1.70
N ARG A 35 3.07 6.22 2.14
CA ARG A 35 3.18 5.37 3.33
C ARG A 35 3.81 4.03 2.97
N GLU A 36 4.82 3.63 3.74
CA GLU A 36 5.64 2.44 3.50
C GLU A 36 5.09 1.19 4.21
N PHE A 37 5.11 0.06 3.49
CA PHE A 37 4.78 -1.26 3.98
C PHE A 37 5.87 -2.26 3.59
N TYR A 38 6.22 -3.13 4.52
CA TYR A 38 7.31 -4.11 4.35
C TYR A 38 6.86 -5.54 4.66
N CYS A 39 7.61 -6.52 4.12
CA CYS A 39 7.39 -7.94 4.40
C CYS A 39 7.74 -8.25 5.87
N HIS A 40 6.84 -8.95 6.56
CA HIS A 40 7.03 -9.36 7.96
C HIS A 40 7.30 -10.86 8.11
N GLU A 41 7.59 -11.54 7.00
CA GLU A 41 8.00 -12.94 7.01
C GLU A 41 9.47 -13.03 7.46
N PRO A 42 9.78 -13.81 8.50
CA PRO A 42 11.15 -13.99 8.97
C PRO A 42 12.07 -14.55 7.88
N ARG A 43 13.28 -14.00 7.78
CA ARG A 43 14.32 -14.37 6.80
C ARG A 43 13.95 -14.18 5.33
N CYS A 44 12.78 -13.61 5.03
CA CYS A 44 12.44 -13.21 3.67
C CYS A 44 13.27 -11.98 3.25
N ASP A 45 13.96 -12.08 2.12
CA ASP A 45 14.86 -11.08 1.55
C ASP A 45 14.26 -10.42 0.29
N CYS A 46 12.94 -10.25 0.22
CA CYS A 46 12.28 -9.76 -0.99
C CYS A 46 12.83 -8.42 -1.53
N ARG A 47 13.49 -7.60 -0.69
CA ARG A 47 14.01 -6.26 -1.03
C ARG A 47 12.96 -5.38 -1.75
N ARG A 48 11.71 -5.47 -1.31
CA ARG A 48 10.58 -4.67 -1.83
C ARG A 48 9.96 -3.79 -0.75
N VAL A 49 9.44 -2.65 -1.19
CA VAL A 49 8.48 -1.83 -0.47
C VAL A 49 7.15 -1.84 -1.23
N LEU A 50 6.04 -1.91 -0.49
CA LEU A 50 4.73 -1.53 -0.99
C LEU A 50 4.41 -0.15 -0.45
N LEU A 51 4.10 0.78 -1.34
CA LEU A 51 3.77 2.16 -1.02
C LEU A 51 2.28 2.37 -1.23
N GLN A 52 1.57 2.76 -0.18
CA GLN A 52 0.23 3.34 -0.34
C GLN A 52 0.35 4.85 -0.40
N VAL A 53 0.00 5.42 -1.55
CA VAL A 53 -0.05 6.86 -1.76
C VAL A 53 -1.41 7.36 -1.27
N TYR A 54 -1.45 7.98 -0.11
CA TYR A 54 -2.67 8.51 0.49
C TYR A 54 -2.89 9.96 0.08
N TRP A 55 -4.05 10.27 -0.50
CA TRP A 55 -4.46 11.65 -0.76
C TRP A 55 -5.21 12.20 0.45
N ALA A 56 -4.61 13.18 1.13
CA ALA A 56 -5.07 13.67 2.42
C ALA A 56 -6.46 14.31 2.36
N GLU A 57 -6.70 15.17 1.38
CA GLU A 57 -7.94 15.95 1.23
C GLU A 57 -9.11 15.07 0.80
N GLY A 58 -8.85 14.08 -0.06
CA GLY A 58 -9.84 13.08 -0.45
C GLY A 58 -9.99 11.93 0.53
N ARG A 59 -9.14 11.88 1.57
CA ARG A 59 -9.13 10.90 2.65
C ARG A 59 -9.15 9.44 2.17
N ARG A 60 -8.40 9.13 1.11
CA ARG A 60 -8.39 7.81 0.46
C ARG A 60 -7.01 7.47 -0.11
N VAL A 61 -6.76 6.19 -0.34
CA VAL A 61 -5.64 5.72 -1.14
C VAL A 61 -5.86 6.13 -2.60
N ALA A 62 -4.87 6.80 -3.19
CA ALA A 62 -4.86 7.24 -4.58
C ALA A 62 -4.08 6.27 -5.49
N ALA A 63 -3.04 5.64 -4.96
CA ALA A 63 -2.32 4.56 -5.65
C ALA A 63 -1.70 3.58 -4.64
N THR A 64 -1.53 2.33 -5.06
CA THR A 64 -0.68 1.36 -4.36
C THR A 64 0.42 0.87 -5.30
N ILE A 65 1.68 1.13 -4.95
CA ILE A 65 2.84 0.87 -5.82
C ILE A 65 3.73 -0.17 -5.16
N ASN A 66 4.06 -1.25 -5.87
CA ASN A 66 5.15 -2.15 -5.48
C ASN A 66 6.45 -1.68 -6.11
N TYR A 67 7.54 -1.76 -5.36
CA TYR A 67 8.87 -1.41 -5.84
C TYR A 67 9.94 -2.33 -5.22
N ALA A 68 10.72 -2.99 -6.07
CA ALA A 68 11.93 -3.71 -5.70
C ALA A 68 13.16 -2.80 -5.84
N PHE A 69 13.98 -2.71 -4.79
CA PHE A 69 15.14 -1.82 -4.75
C PHE A 69 16.24 -2.21 -5.74
N GLU A 70 16.29 -3.49 -6.09
CA GLU A 70 17.22 -4.02 -7.07
C GLU A 70 16.44 -4.49 -8.30
N PRO A 71 17.05 -4.41 -9.50
CA PRO A 71 16.49 -5.06 -10.67
C PRO A 71 16.21 -6.54 -10.38
N PRO A 72 15.14 -7.10 -10.93
CA PRO A 72 14.78 -8.50 -10.76
C PRO A 72 15.97 -9.41 -11.06
N ARG A 73 16.21 -10.37 -10.18
CA ARG A 73 17.20 -11.44 -10.34
C ARG A 73 16.51 -12.76 -10.07
N ALA A 74 17.00 -13.84 -10.67
CA ALA A 74 16.47 -15.18 -10.43
C ALA A 74 16.36 -15.46 -8.92
N PRO A 75 15.23 -16.03 -8.43
CA PRO A 75 14.14 -16.61 -9.22
C PRO A 75 12.98 -15.64 -9.54
N PHE A 76 13.11 -14.33 -9.28
CA PHE A 76 12.04 -13.34 -9.42
C PHE A 76 12.15 -12.49 -10.69
N ASP A 77 12.88 -12.97 -11.71
CA ASP A 77 13.12 -12.26 -12.97
C ASP A 77 11.86 -12.09 -13.86
N ASP A 78 10.78 -12.77 -13.51
CA ASP A 78 9.44 -12.64 -14.09
C ASP A 78 8.61 -11.50 -13.48
N GLU A 79 8.99 -10.98 -12.31
CA GLU A 79 8.31 -9.87 -11.67
C GLU A 79 8.89 -8.50 -12.09
N PRO A 80 8.06 -7.53 -12.53
CA PRO A 80 8.56 -6.20 -12.83
C PRO A 80 9.15 -5.54 -11.57
N GLN A 81 10.19 -4.73 -11.75
CA GLN A 81 10.83 -4.02 -10.64
C GLN A 81 9.84 -3.08 -9.93
N MET A 82 8.99 -2.40 -10.69
CA MET A 82 7.98 -1.50 -10.18
C MET A 82 6.66 -1.67 -10.94
N PHE A 83 5.55 -1.65 -10.21
CA PHE A 83 4.21 -1.80 -10.79
C PHE A 83 3.11 -1.31 -9.84
N LEU A 84 1.95 -0.96 -10.40
CA LEU A 84 0.73 -0.74 -9.62
C LEU A 84 0.17 -2.08 -9.12
N ASP A 85 0.01 -2.21 -7.80
CA ASP A 85 -0.48 -3.45 -7.18
C ASP A 85 -1.92 -3.76 -7.64
N PRO A 86 -2.19 -4.94 -8.22
CA PRO A 86 -3.50 -5.27 -8.76
C PRO A 86 -4.52 -5.73 -7.69
N ILE A 87 -4.08 -5.98 -6.46
CA ILE A 87 -4.90 -6.52 -5.37
C ILE A 87 -5.38 -5.38 -4.46
N ASN A 88 -4.56 -4.35 -4.28
CA ASN A 88 -4.83 -3.21 -3.41
C ASN A 88 -5.53 -2.05 -4.13
N PRO A 89 -6.16 -1.11 -3.39
CA PRO A 89 -6.87 0.02 -3.99
C PRO A 89 -6.01 0.86 -4.93
N GLN A 90 -6.60 1.20 -6.07
CA GLN A 90 -6.09 2.16 -7.07
C GLN A 90 -7.20 3.16 -7.38
N SER A 91 -6.83 4.42 -7.63
CA SER A 91 -7.76 5.42 -8.15
C SER A 91 -7.48 5.74 -9.62
N ASP A 92 -8.37 6.53 -10.20
CA ASP A 92 -8.25 7.18 -11.51
C ASP A 92 -6.96 7.98 -11.75
N VAL A 93 -6.20 8.33 -10.70
CA VAL A 93 -4.92 9.06 -10.81
C VAL A 93 -3.69 8.19 -10.52
N SER A 94 -3.88 6.88 -10.34
CA SER A 94 -2.81 5.95 -9.97
C SER A 94 -1.64 5.94 -10.97
N ASP A 95 -1.94 5.93 -12.28
CA ASP A 95 -0.92 5.97 -13.33
C ASP A 95 -0.05 7.23 -13.26
N VAL A 96 -0.67 8.39 -12.99
CA VAL A 96 0.06 9.68 -12.85
C VAL A 96 1.00 9.63 -11.65
N LEU A 97 0.54 9.08 -10.53
CA LEU A 97 1.36 8.92 -9.33
C LEU A 97 2.47 7.88 -9.51
N PHE A 98 2.22 6.83 -10.30
CA PHE A 98 3.22 5.85 -10.69
C PHE A 98 4.33 6.50 -11.54
N ASP A 99 3.98 7.23 -12.60
CA ASP A 99 4.95 7.95 -13.45
C ASP A 99 5.79 8.94 -12.64
N MET A 100 5.16 9.64 -11.69
CA MET A 100 5.87 10.54 -10.78
C MET A 100 6.83 9.76 -9.87
N PHE A 101 6.41 8.62 -9.35
CA PHE A 101 7.24 7.76 -8.51
C PHE A 101 8.44 7.21 -9.27
N GLU A 102 8.26 6.70 -10.49
CA GLU A 102 9.37 6.24 -11.34
C GLU A 102 10.41 7.35 -11.53
N LYS A 103 9.98 8.57 -11.87
CA LYS A 103 10.86 9.72 -12.02
C LYS A 103 11.56 10.09 -10.71
N MET A 104 10.86 10.04 -9.58
CA MET A 104 11.45 10.31 -8.27
C MET A 104 12.53 9.29 -7.92
N ILE A 105 12.29 8.00 -8.12
CA ILE A 105 13.29 6.96 -7.86
C ILE A 105 14.50 7.12 -8.78
N ALA A 106 14.29 7.49 -10.05
CA ALA A 106 15.38 7.70 -11.00
C ALA A 106 16.24 8.94 -10.70
N THR A 107 15.71 9.95 -10.00
CA THR A 107 16.38 11.25 -9.82
C THR A 107 16.77 11.59 -8.38
N ASP A 108 16.02 11.11 -7.38
CA ASP A 108 16.26 11.36 -5.96
C ASP A 108 16.89 10.13 -5.30
N ARG A 109 18.21 10.04 -5.41
CA ARG A 109 18.99 8.96 -4.77
C ARG A 109 18.83 8.94 -3.25
N ALA A 110 18.65 10.10 -2.61
CA ALA A 110 18.44 10.17 -1.17
C ALA A 110 17.08 9.58 -0.75
N TYR A 111 16.06 9.65 -1.62
CA TYR A 111 14.80 8.94 -1.41
C TYR A 111 14.96 7.44 -1.52
N HIS A 112 15.60 6.98 -2.59
CA HIS A 112 15.91 5.56 -2.79
C HIS A 112 16.64 4.97 -1.57
N ASP A 113 17.75 5.59 -1.16
CA ASP A 113 18.59 5.09 -0.08
C ASP A 113 17.85 5.09 1.27
N ARG A 114 16.89 6.01 1.44
CA ARG A 114 16.00 6.03 2.60
C ARG A 114 15.04 4.85 2.64
N LEU A 115 14.40 4.50 1.52
CA LEU A 115 13.54 3.32 1.44
C LEU A 115 14.33 2.03 1.74
N VAL A 116 15.55 1.92 1.20
CA VAL A 116 16.44 0.79 1.50
C VAL A 116 16.80 0.74 2.99
N ARG A 117 17.16 1.88 3.59
CA ARG A 117 17.45 1.95 5.04
C ARG A 117 16.23 1.53 5.88
N HIS A 118 15.04 2.00 5.54
CA HIS A 118 13.81 1.64 6.25
C HIS A 118 13.52 0.14 6.15
N TYR A 119 13.69 -0.46 4.97
CA TYR A 119 13.61 -1.91 4.79
C TYR A 119 14.59 -2.66 5.70
N GLU A 120 15.86 -2.25 5.73
CA GLU A 120 16.86 -2.91 6.58
C GLU A 120 16.55 -2.76 8.08
N MET A 121 16.13 -1.59 8.51
CA MET A 121 15.67 -1.35 9.89
C MET A 121 14.50 -2.26 10.24
N TRP A 122 13.52 -2.37 9.34
CA TRP A 122 12.37 -3.25 9.50
C TRP A 122 12.79 -4.72 9.61
N LYS A 123 13.67 -5.19 8.72
CA LYS A 123 14.16 -6.58 8.72
C LYS A 123 14.96 -6.91 9.98
N ARG A 124 15.72 -5.96 10.56
CA ARG A 124 16.36 -6.16 11.87
C ARG A 124 15.36 -6.45 12.98
N VAL A 125 14.16 -5.87 12.93
CA VAL A 125 13.09 -6.18 13.91
C VAL A 125 12.43 -7.52 13.61
N VAL A 126 12.11 -7.78 12.34
CA VAL A 126 11.41 -9.01 11.93
C VAL A 126 12.28 -10.27 12.11
N ASP A 127 13.58 -10.18 11.88
CA ASP A 127 14.47 -11.35 11.86
C ASP A 127 15.15 -11.62 13.21
N ASP A 128 15.06 -10.69 14.18
CA ASP A 128 15.62 -10.85 15.53
C ASP A 128 14.52 -11.04 16.57
N PRO A 129 14.26 -12.27 17.03
CA PRO A 129 13.29 -12.55 18.10
C PRO A 129 13.59 -11.86 19.43
N ALA A 130 14.83 -11.44 19.67
CA ALA A 130 15.24 -10.72 20.88
C ALA A 130 15.07 -9.20 20.76
N HIS A 131 14.72 -8.68 19.56
CA HIS A 131 14.49 -7.25 19.37
C HIS A 131 13.28 -6.80 20.24
N PRO A 132 13.38 -5.67 20.97
CA PRO A 132 12.31 -5.22 21.88
C PRO A 132 10.96 -5.03 21.19
N ASP A 133 10.97 -4.61 19.93
CA ASP A 133 9.76 -4.43 19.12
C ASP A 133 9.33 -5.66 18.31
N HIS A 134 10.02 -6.81 18.41
CA HIS A 134 9.70 -8.02 17.63
C HIS A 134 8.26 -8.49 17.88
N ALA A 135 7.77 -8.36 19.11
CA ALA A 135 6.40 -8.73 19.45
C ALA A 135 5.36 -7.93 18.63
N LYS A 136 5.62 -6.65 18.32
CA LYS A 136 4.71 -5.80 17.53
C LYS A 136 4.50 -6.28 16.10
N VAL A 137 5.47 -7.02 15.56
CA VAL A 137 5.39 -7.60 14.20
C VAL A 137 4.95 -9.06 14.19
N ARG A 138 4.78 -9.69 15.36
CA ARG A 138 4.36 -11.09 15.50
C ARG A 138 3.01 -11.28 16.18
N SER A 139 2.53 -10.30 16.94
CA SER A 139 1.22 -10.36 17.58
C SER A 139 0.10 -10.34 16.54
N GLU A 140 -0.80 -11.32 16.60
CA GLU A 140 -2.02 -11.38 15.77
C GLU A 140 -3.06 -10.31 16.14
N GLU A 141 -2.80 -9.50 17.18
CA GLU A 141 -3.69 -8.46 17.70
C GLU A 141 -3.53 -7.14 16.94
N HIS A 142 -4.23 -7.01 15.81
CA HIS A 142 -4.34 -5.79 15.02
C HIS A 142 -5.24 -4.68 15.62
N ASP A 143 -5.60 -4.78 16.90
CA ASP A 143 -6.62 -3.95 17.57
C ASP A 143 -6.11 -3.19 18.81
N ASP A 144 -4.78 -3.02 18.97
CA ASP A 144 -4.23 -2.08 19.95
C ASP A 144 -4.45 -0.62 19.49
N PRO A 145 -5.17 0.23 20.27
CA PRO A 145 -5.37 1.64 19.96
C PRO A 145 -4.09 2.49 19.89
N SER A 146 -2.98 2.02 20.47
CA SER A 146 -1.66 2.66 20.38
C SER A 146 -0.94 2.39 19.06
N LEU A 147 -1.34 1.35 18.33
CA LEU A 147 -0.90 1.02 16.97
C LEU A 147 -1.81 1.66 15.89
N ARG A 148 -2.60 2.68 16.26
CA ARG A 148 -3.42 3.41 15.30
C ARG A 148 -2.51 3.96 14.21
N PRO A 149 -2.76 3.60 12.94
CA PRO A 149 -1.92 4.04 11.84
C PRO A 149 -1.88 5.57 11.80
N ALA A 150 -0.72 6.14 11.47
CA ALA A 150 -0.57 7.59 11.29
C ALA A 150 -1.47 8.13 10.16
N PHE A 151 -2.04 7.21 9.37
CA PHE A 151 -2.93 7.45 8.25
C PHE A 151 -4.31 6.86 8.56
N PRO A 152 -5.42 7.56 8.24
CA PRO A 152 -6.75 7.05 8.48
C PRO A 152 -6.95 5.68 7.82
N LYS A 153 -7.40 4.67 8.59
CA LYS A 153 -7.91 3.42 7.99
C LYS A 153 -9.05 3.81 7.05
N GLU A 154 -9.01 3.36 5.80
CA GLU A 154 -10.17 3.50 4.90
C GLU A 154 -11.37 2.84 5.59
N GLU A 155 -12.48 3.57 5.67
CA GLU A 155 -13.69 2.97 6.21
C GLU A 155 -14.12 1.83 5.28
N PRO A 156 -14.46 0.65 5.83
CA PRO A 156 -14.93 -0.45 5.00
C PRO A 156 -16.08 0.03 4.13
N PHE A 157 -15.99 -0.18 2.81
CA PHE A 157 -17.04 0.19 1.87
C PHE A 157 -18.35 -0.49 2.28
N ARG A 158 -19.26 0.28 2.90
CA ARG A 158 -20.61 -0.19 3.21
C ARG A 158 -21.41 -0.10 1.92
N ARG A 159 -21.73 -1.27 1.34
CA ARG A 159 -22.64 -1.33 0.19
C ARG A 159 -23.97 -0.70 0.59
N ALA A 160 -24.43 0.30 -0.15
CA ALA A 160 -25.74 0.90 0.06
C ALA A 160 -26.88 -0.09 -0.20
N GLN A 161 -26.63 -1.14 -0.98
CA GLN A 161 -27.59 -2.19 -1.27
C GLN A 161 -27.14 -3.58 -0.77
N PRO A 162 -28.10 -4.45 -0.40
CA PRO A 162 -27.82 -5.83 -0.03
C PRO A 162 -27.01 -6.57 -1.10
N LYS A 163 -26.13 -7.47 -0.66
CA LYS A 163 -25.38 -8.34 -1.57
C LYS A 163 -26.35 -9.34 -2.23
N VAL A 164 -26.60 -9.19 -3.53
CA VAL A 164 -27.41 -10.15 -4.30
C VAL A 164 -26.70 -11.50 -4.38
N GLY A 165 -27.29 -12.51 -3.75
CA GLY A 165 -26.84 -13.89 -3.74
C GLY A 165 -26.89 -14.54 -5.14
N PRO A 166 -26.05 -15.56 -5.41
CA PRO A 166 -25.97 -16.18 -6.75
C PRO A 166 -27.30 -16.78 -7.24
N ASN A 167 -28.15 -17.24 -6.32
CA ASN A 167 -29.43 -17.86 -6.65
C ASN A 167 -30.63 -16.89 -6.64
N GLU A 168 -30.44 -15.64 -6.24
CA GLU A 168 -31.50 -14.61 -6.20
C GLU A 168 -31.86 -14.10 -7.60
N PRO A 169 -33.04 -13.49 -7.79
CA PRO A 169 -33.40 -12.83 -9.04
C PRO A 169 -32.37 -11.80 -9.46
N CYS A 170 -32.00 -11.79 -10.74
CA CYS A 170 -31.02 -10.87 -11.26
C CYS A 170 -31.57 -9.42 -11.26
N PRO A 171 -30.82 -8.43 -10.73
CA PRO A 171 -31.29 -7.05 -10.63
C PRO A 171 -31.50 -6.36 -11.99
N CYS A 172 -31.07 -6.96 -13.12
CA CYS A 172 -31.34 -6.44 -14.46
C CYS A 172 -32.79 -6.68 -14.96
N GLY A 173 -33.65 -7.29 -14.14
CA GLY A 173 -35.05 -7.54 -14.50
C GLY A 173 -35.29 -8.71 -15.45
N SER A 174 -34.27 -9.52 -15.74
CA SER A 174 -34.36 -10.65 -16.69
C SER A 174 -35.18 -11.84 -16.19
N GLY A 175 -35.57 -11.87 -14.92
CA GLY A 175 -36.23 -13.01 -14.27
C GLY A 175 -35.32 -14.23 -14.05
N LYS A 176 -34.06 -14.21 -14.51
CA LYS A 176 -33.08 -15.29 -14.31
C LYS A 176 -32.40 -15.17 -12.95
N LYS A 177 -31.89 -16.29 -12.42
CA LYS A 177 -30.99 -16.28 -11.24
C LYS A 177 -29.72 -15.47 -11.57
N HIS A 178 -29.21 -14.70 -10.61
CA HIS A 178 -28.05 -13.83 -10.79
C HIS A 178 -26.84 -14.57 -11.40
N LYS A 179 -26.56 -15.79 -10.93
CA LYS A 179 -25.50 -16.68 -11.45
C LYS A 179 -25.68 -17.20 -12.89
N ARG A 180 -26.85 -16.96 -13.50
CA ARG A 180 -27.19 -17.36 -14.87
C ARG A 180 -27.52 -16.15 -15.75
N CYS A 181 -27.08 -14.95 -15.33
CA CYS A 181 -27.38 -13.71 -16.02
C CYS A 181 -26.22 -12.71 -15.95
N CYS A 182 -26.23 -11.76 -15.00
CA CYS A 182 -25.21 -10.70 -14.92
C CYS A 182 -23.94 -11.12 -14.17
N ARG A 183 -23.92 -12.32 -13.59
CA ARG A 183 -22.76 -12.93 -12.97
C ARG A 183 -22.54 -14.33 -13.57
N PRO A 184 -22.15 -14.43 -14.86
CA PRO A 184 -21.85 -15.71 -15.49
C PRO A 184 -20.69 -16.44 -14.80
#